data_AF-A0AAX0LSF8-F1
#
_entry.id   AF-A0AAX0LSF8-F1
#
_cell.length_a   1.000
_cell.length_b   1.000
_cell.length_c   1.000
_cell.angle_alpha   90.00
_cell.angle_beta   90.00
_cell.angle_gamma   90.00
#
_symmetry.space_group_name_H-M   'P 1'
#
loop_
_entity.id
_entity.type
_entity.pdbx_description
1 polymer ?
#
loop_
_entity_poly.entity_id
_entity_poly.type
_entity_poly.pdbx_seq_one_letter_code
_entity_poly.pdbx_strand_id
1 'polypeptide(L)'
;MDHANQLLWRKSGNELIGYNKSAFYINLSTLSFNGVKLTPDYIPPGGERRFMLERKGGDDTGTVTWNVIDDYGAVSKDFTNKI
;
A
#
# COMPACT_ATOMS: atom_id res chain seq x y z
N MET A 1 11.06 -10.43 -6.98
CA MET A 1 10.51 -9.08 -7.21
C MET A 1 10.59 -8.32 -5.90
N ASP A 2 11.71 -7.64 -5.69
CA ASP A 2 12.10 -7.03 -4.41
C ASP A 2 11.55 -5.60 -4.21
N HIS A 3 10.80 -5.07 -5.18
CA HIS A 3 10.32 -3.68 -5.16
C HIS A 3 9.13 -3.44 -4.23
N ALA A 4 8.25 -4.42 -4.02
CA ALA A 4 7.12 -4.25 -3.09
C ALA A 4 7.58 -4.17 -1.62
N ASN A 5 8.72 -4.77 -1.27
CA ASN A 5 9.36 -4.60 0.05
C ASN A 5 9.90 -3.16 0.26
N GLN A 6 9.87 -2.30 -0.77
CA GLN A 6 10.26 -0.90 -0.68
C GLN A 6 9.10 0.00 -0.20
N LEU A 7 7.90 -0.55 -0.04
CA LEU A 7 6.78 0.15 0.57
C LEU A 7 6.84 0.05 2.09
N LEU A 8 6.83 1.21 2.74
CA LEU A 8 6.51 1.32 4.16
C LEU A 8 5.09 1.78 4.31
N TRP A 9 4.41 1.24 5.31
CA TRP A 9 3.04 1.60 5.63
C TRP A 9 2.96 2.24 7.01
N ARG A 10 2.05 3.20 7.15
CA ARG A 10 1.64 3.76 8.44
C ARG A 10 0.20 4.22 8.36
N LYS A 11 -0.48 4.30 9.50
CA LYS A 11 -1.80 4.89 9.61
C LYS A 11 -1.70 6.27 10.28
N SER A 12 -2.50 7.22 9.82
CA SER A 12 -2.65 8.53 10.45
C SER A 12 -4.12 8.93 10.41
N GLY A 13 -4.78 8.87 11.57
CA GLY A 13 -6.23 9.10 11.65
C GLY A 13 -6.99 8.11 10.76
N ASN A 14 -7.66 8.62 9.73
CA ASN A 14 -8.44 7.82 8.77
C ASN A 14 -7.72 7.62 7.44
N GLU A 15 -6.40 7.83 7.39
CA GLU A 15 -5.60 7.61 6.20
C GLU A 15 -4.63 6.45 6.42
N LEU A 16 -4.60 5.53 5.46
CA LEU A 16 -3.46 4.64 5.28
C LEU A 16 -2.45 5.35 4.36
N ILE A 17 -1.19 5.42 4.78
CA ILE A 17 -0.13 6.12 4.06
C ILE A 17 0.91 5.09 3.63
N GLY A 18 1.12 4.98 2.32
CA GLY A 18 2.19 4.18 1.72
C GLY A 18 3.35 5.07 1.28
N TYR A 19 4.55 4.84 1.80
CA TYR A 19 5.79 5.50 1.40
C TYR A 19 6.65 4.59 0.55
N ASN A 20 7.08 5.06 -0.61
CA ASN A 20 7.91 4.30 -1.55
C ASN A 20 9.37 4.74 -1.46
N LYS A 21 10.23 3.84 -0.98
CA LYS A 21 11.68 4.06 -0.89
C LYS A 21 12.43 3.92 -2.22
N SER A 22 11.78 3.38 -3.25
CA SER A 22 12.42 3.12 -4.54
C SER A 22 12.46 4.35 -5.44
N ALA A 23 13.26 4.26 -6.50
CA ALA A 23 13.35 5.26 -7.56
C ALA A 23 12.28 5.11 -8.67
N PHE A 24 11.33 4.18 -8.50
CA PHE A 24 10.32 3.84 -9.52
C PHE A 24 8.91 4.04 -9.01
N TYR A 25 7.97 4.28 -9.91
CA TYR A 25 6.55 4.28 -9.58
C TYR A 25 6.12 2.85 -9.21
N ILE A 26 5.41 2.70 -8.09
CA ILE A 26 4.82 1.42 -7.72
C ILE A 26 3.33 1.47 -7.98
N ASN A 27 2.87 0.72 -8.98
CA ASN A 27 1.45 0.60 -9.32
C ASN A 27 0.81 -0.51 -8.49
N LEU A 28 -0.05 -0.13 -7.53
CA LEU A 28 -0.82 -1.11 -6.78
C LEU A 28 -1.91 -1.71 -7.67
N SER A 29 -2.01 -3.04 -7.73
CA SER A 29 -3.14 -3.74 -8.35
C SER A 29 -4.26 -3.95 -7.34
N THR A 30 -3.91 -4.25 -6.09
CA THR A 30 -4.85 -4.32 -4.97
C THR A 30 -4.26 -3.68 -3.72
N LEU A 31 -5.16 -3.20 -2.85
CA LEU A 31 -4.82 -2.70 -1.53
C LEU A 31 -5.96 -2.99 -0.56
N SER A 32 -5.62 -3.42 0.65
CA SER A 32 -6.57 -3.56 1.75
C SER A 32 -5.92 -3.30 3.10
N PHE A 33 -6.74 -2.85 4.05
CA PHE A 33 -6.37 -2.69 5.45
C PHE A 33 -7.35 -3.46 6.32
N ASN A 34 -6.85 -4.39 7.15
CA ASN A 34 -7.67 -5.29 7.98
C ASN A 34 -8.76 -6.02 7.16
N GLY A 35 -8.44 -6.40 5.93
CA GLY A 35 -9.36 -7.07 4.99
C GLY A 35 -10.38 -6.15 4.31
N VAL A 36 -10.44 -4.86 4.65
CA VAL A 36 -11.26 -3.87 3.95
C VAL A 36 -10.51 -3.39 2.72
N LYS A 37 -11.08 -3.61 1.53
CA LYS A 37 -10.49 -3.17 0.26
C LYS A 37 -10.49 -1.65 0.17
N LEU A 38 -9.40 -1.10 -0.34
CA LEU A 38 -9.22 0.31 -0.65
C LEU A 38 -9.05 0.47 -2.16
N THR A 39 -9.35 1.65 -2.69
CA THR A 39 -9.04 1.97 -4.09
C THR A 39 -7.53 2.01 -4.26
N PRO A 40 -6.93 1.10 -5.06
CA PRO A 40 -5.49 1.12 -5.31
C PRO A 40 -5.12 2.31 -6.22
N ASP A 41 -3.90 2.81 -6.06
CA ASP A 41 -3.31 3.88 -6.86
C ASP A 41 -1.79 3.68 -6.89
N TYR A 42 -1.07 4.47 -7.69
CA TYR A 42 0.38 4.43 -7.72
C TYR A 42 1.01 5.21 -6.56
N ILE A 43 2.20 4.79 -6.11
CA ILE A 43 3.01 5.52 -5.14
C ILE A 43 4.28 6.04 -5.84
N PRO A 44 4.53 7.36 -5.90
CA PRO A 44 5.63 7.94 -6.64
C PRO A 44 7.00 7.61 -6.02
N PRO A 45 8.10 7.66 -6.80
CA PRO A 45 9.46 7.49 -6.30
C PRO A 45 9.78 8.42 -5.13
N GLY A 46 10.34 7.88 -4.04
CA GLY A 46 10.74 8.68 -2.87
C GLY A 46 9.60 9.46 -2.20
N GLY A 47 8.34 9.10 -2.47
CA GLY A 47 7.16 9.86 -2.05
C GLY A 47 6.09 9.01 -1.38
N GLU A 48 4.99 9.66 -1.00
CA GLU A 48 3.86 9.06 -0.29
C GLU A 48 2.56 9.14 -1.10
N ARG A 49 1.68 8.15 -0.89
CA ARG A 49 0.27 8.19 -1.27
C ARG A 49 -0.61 7.97 -0.05
N ARG A 50 -1.73 8.69 0.02
CA ARG A 50 -2.74 8.59 1.09
C ARG A 50 -3.98 7.89 0.55
N PHE A 51 -4.46 6.92 1.29
CA PHE A 51 -5.66 6.14 0.98
C PHE A 51 -6.68 6.33 2.11
N MET A 52 -7.87 6.79 1.75
CA MET A 52 -8.94 7.04 2.72
C MET A 52 -9.52 5.71 3.22
N LEU A 53 -9.57 5.55 4.54
CA LEU A 53 -10.26 4.44 5.19
C LEU A 53 -11.75 4.79 5.34
N GLU A 54 -12.63 3.91 4.86
CA GLU A 54 -14.09 4.13 4.91
C GLU A 54 -14.64 4.16 6.34
N ARG A 55 -13.99 3.45 7.27
CA ARG A 55 -14.36 3.47 8.69
C ARG A 55 -13.55 4.54 9.42
N LYS A 56 -14.27 5.55 9.94
CA LYS A 56 -13.70 6.52 10.88
C LYS A 56 -13.47 5.83 12.23
N GLY A 57 -12.25 5.86 12.74
CA GLY A 57 -11.90 5.25 14.02
C GLY A 57 -11.65 3.73 13.92
N GLY A 58 -10.70 3.29 14.74
CA GLY A 58 -10.11 1.94 14.74
C GLY A 58 -8.66 2.03 15.20
N ASP A 59 -8.10 0.91 15.63
CA ASP A 59 -6.72 0.85 16.13
C ASP A 59 -5.74 1.49 15.13
N ASP A 60 -4.70 2.14 15.65
CA ASP A 60 -3.61 2.65 14.81
C ASP A 60 -2.76 1.53 14.20
N THR A 61 -3.00 0.31 14.68
CA THR A 61 -2.36 -0.92 14.21
C THR A 61 -3.27 -1.74 13.33
N GLY A 62 -2.69 -2.53 12.44
CA GLY A 62 -3.44 -3.45 11.59
C GLY A 62 -2.58 -4.15 10.57
N THR A 63 -3.22 -4.90 9.69
CA THR A 63 -2.55 -5.61 8.60
C THR A 63 -2.87 -4.95 7.28
N VAL A 64 -1.83 -4.51 6.58
CA VAL A 64 -1.90 -4.04 5.20
C VAL A 64 -1.58 -5.20 4.28
N THR A 65 -2.43 -5.44 3.29
CA THR A 65 -2.20 -6.43 2.23
C THR A 65 -2.31 -5.76 0.88
N TRP A 66 -1.30 -5.96 0.02
CA TRP A 66 -1.25 -5.37 -1.31
C TRP A 66 -0.54 -6.28 -2.31
N ASN A 67 -0.78 -6.05 -3.61
CA ASN A 67 0.04 -6.57 -4.69
C ASN A 67 0.26 -5.48 -5.73
N VAL A 68 1.28 -5.65 -6.57
CA VAL A 68 1.74 -4.66 -7.54
C VAL A 68 1.69 -5.22 -8.94
N ILE A 69 1.60 -4.32 -9.92
CA ILE A 69 1.79 -4.64 -11.34
C ILE A 69 3.27 -4.37 -11.65
N ASP A 70 3.97 -5.36 -12.19
CA ASP A 70 5.36 -5.23 -12.62
C ASP A 70 5.50 -4.59 -14.02
N ASP A 71 6.73 -4.33 -14.44
CA ASP A 71 7.03 -3.66 -15.72
C ASP A 71 6.62 -4.49 -16.96
N TYR A 72 6.33 -5.78 -16.79
CA TYR A 72 5.81 -6.67 -17.82
C TYR A 72 4.28 -6.78 -17.79
N GLY A 73 3.61 -6.04 -16.89
CA GLY A 73 2.16 -6.06 -16.71
C GLY A 73 1.64 -7.23 -15.88
N ALA A 74 2.51 -8.04 -15.29
CA ALA A 74 2.09 -9.16 -14.45
C ALA A 74 1.78 -8.71 -13.02
N VAL A 75 0.76 -9.32 -12.40
CA VAL A 75 0.40 -9.07 -11.01
C VAL A 75 1.28 -9.92 -10.10
N SER A 76 1.92 -9.29 -9.12
CA SER A 76 2.77 -9.97 -8.14
C SER A 76 1.94 -10.86 -7.20
N LYS A 77 2.64 -11.69 -6.42
CA LYS A 77 2.05 -12.27 -5.20
C LYS A 77 1.57 -11.18 -4.23
N ASP A 78 0.74 -11.57 -3.29
CA ASP A 78 0.36 -10.71 -2.17
C ASP A 78 1.54 -10.49 -1.21
N PHE A 79 1.66 -9.25 -0.76
CA PHE A 79 2.54 -8.81 0.30
C PHE A 79 1.71 -8.38 1.50
N THR A 80 2.25 -8.61 2.68
CA THR A 80 1.58 -8.33 3.95
C THR A 80 2.52 -7.62 4.90
N ASN A 81 2.05 -6.57 5.57
CA ASN A 81 2.79 -5.86 6.61
C ASN A 81 1.88 -5.54 7.80
N LYS A 82 2.40 -5.78 9.01
CA LYS A 82 1.73 -5.36 10.24
C LYS A 82 2.27 -3.99 10.64
N ILE A 83 1.38 -3.03 10.79
CA ILE A 83 1.65 -1.68 11.28
C ILE A 83 1.02 -1.47 12.65
#